data_AF-A0A929C5Y9-F1
#
_entry.id   AF-A0A929C5Y9-F1
#
_cell.length_a   1.000
_cell.length_b   1.000
_cell.length_c   1.000
_cell.angle_alpha   90.00
_cell.angle_beta   90.00
_cell.angle_gamma   90.00
#
_symmetry.space_group_name_H-M   'P 1'
#
loop_
_entity.id
_entity.type
_entity.pdbx_description
1 polymer ?
#
loop_
_entity_poly.entity_id
_entity_poly.type
_entity_poly.pdbx_seq_one_letter_code
_entity_poly.pdbx_strand_id
1 'polypeptide(L)'
;MKFNKKIIYASILIAIIIPTYFYFKFLLTDDVDKPIKAGVIGFLFSFTVSVLIFIANIKTVNFLREKFPWDKKFFKRLISEAIFTNFNASVIISILVLILYSILPHFQEKKLSVVLFNNIIIAIVINTIAVSILEGYYYFKQWRISVVQ
;
A
#
# COMPACT_ATOMS: atom_id res chain seq x y z
N MET A 1 -13.58 15.95 -3.98
CA MET A 1 -14.50 14.79 -4.14
C MET A 1 -14.84 14.24 -2.75
N LYS A 2 -16.12 14.06 -2.39
CA LYS A 2 -16.45 13.30 -1.17
C LYS A 2 -16.15 11.83 -1.45
N PHE A 3 -15.09 11.29 -0.89
CA PHE A 3 -14.82 9.85 -0.95
C PHE A 3 -16.04 9.13 -0.39
N ASN A 4 -16.52 8.12 -1.13
CA ASN A 4 -17.59 7.29 -0.60
C ASN A 4 -17.01 6.55 0.61
N LYS A 5 -17.65 6.68 1.78
CA LYS A 5 -17.18 6.08 3.04
C LYS A 5 -16.84 4.59 2.86
N LYS A 6 -17.58 3.90 1.98
CA LYS A 6 -17.36 2.49 1.60
C LYS A 6 -15.97 2.19 1.04
N ILE A 7 -15.38 3.08 0.23
CA ILE A 7 -14.03 2.90 -0.35
C ILE A 7 -12.97 3.08 0.74
N ILE A 8 -13.15 4.07 1.61
CA ILE A 8 -12.26 4.29 2.77
C ILE A 8 -12.32 3.06 3.69
N TYR A 9 -13.51 2.54 3.99
CA TYR A 9 -13.66 1.33 4.79
C TYR A 9 -13.00 0.12 4.13
N ALA A 10 -13.17 -0.09 2.82
CA ALA A 10 -12.52 -1.19 2.10
C ALA A 10 -10.98 -1.08 2.14
N SER A 11 -10.43 0.12 1.96
CA SER A 11 -8.98 0.35 2.05
C SER A 11 -8.44 0.18 3.46
N ILE A 12 -9.18 0.61 4.49
CA ILE A 12 -8.83 0.35 5.90
C ILE A 12 -8.85 -1.17 6.17
N LEU A 13 -9.84 -1.88 5.65
CA LEU A 13 -9.97 -3.33 5.83
C LEU A 13 -8.79 -4.06 5.18
N ILE A 14 -8.39 -3.68 3.96
CA ILE A 14 -7.17 -4.18 3.30
C ILE A 14 -5.91 -3.83 4.12
N ALA A 15 -5.82 -2.59 4.61
CA ALA A 15 -4.71 -2.12 5.45
C ALA A 15 -4.62 -2.81 6.81
N ILE A 16 -5.68 -3.50 7.27
CA ILE A 16 -5.68 -4.34 8.48
C ILE A 16 -5.31 -5.79 8.12
N ILE A 17 -5.87 -6.34 7.03
CA ILE A 17 -5.61 -7.73 6.60
C ILE A 17 -4.11 -8.02 6.48
N ILE A 18 -3.34 -7.08 5.90
CA ILE A 18 -1.91 -7.26 5.64
C ILE A 18 -1.11 -7.34 6.96
N PRO A 19 -1.16 -6.35 7.88
CA PRO A 19 -0.57 -6.47 9.21
C PRO A 19 -1.02 -7.72 9.97
N THR A 20 -2.31 -8.08 9.87
CA THR A 20 -2.84 -9.27 10.54
C THR A 20 -2.21 -10.55 10.00
N TYR A 21 -2.04 -10.68 8.68
CA TYR A 21 -1.33 -11.82 8.09
C TYR A 21 0.13 -11.91 8.57
N PHE A 22 0.85 -10.79 8.63
CA PHE A 22 2.23 -10.78 9.13
C PHE A 22 2.31 -11.08 10.64
N TYR A 23 1.34 -10.62 11.42
CA TYR A 23 1.23 -10.93 12.84
C TYR A 23 0.96 -12.43 13.08
N PHE A 24 0.04 -13.04 12.32
CA PHE A 24 -0.20 -14.48 12.39
C PHE A 24 1.01 -15.29 11.90
N LYS A 25 1.68 -14.85 10.83
CA LYS A 25 2.94 -15.47 10.39
C LYS A 25 4.00 -15.43 11.49
N PHE A 26 4.11 -14.32 12.21
CA PHE A 26 5.00 -14.21 13.36
C PHE A 26 4.63 -15.21 14.47
N LEU A 27 3.34 -15.31 14.84
CA LEU A 27 2.87 -16.27 15.86
C LEU A 27 3.09 -17.74 15.48
N LEU A 28 3.05 -18.08 14.18
CA LEU A 28 3.11 -19.47 13.71
C LEU A 28 4.51 -19.94 13.33
N THR A 29 5.45 -19.03 13.03
CA THR A 29 6.77 -19.37 12.46
C THR A 29 7.94 -19.07 13.39
N ASP A 30 7.78 -18.14 14.33
CA ASP A 30 8.84 -17.82 15.28
C ASP A 30 8.61 -18.57 16.61
N ASP A 31 9.65 -19.24 17.11
CA ASP A 31 9.68 -19.84 18.44
C ASP A 31 9.15 -18.85 19.50
N VAL A 32 8.48 -19.41 20.50
CA VAL A 32 7.74 -18.75 21.60
C VAL A 32 8.56 -17.71 22.39
N ASP A 33 9.86 -17.60 22.12
CA ASP A 33 10.83 -16.75 22.79
C ASP A 33 10.90 -15.30 22.28
N LYS A 34 10.23 -14.95 21.16
CA LYS A 34 10.21 -13.55 20.71
C LYS A 34 9.15 -12.73 21.46
N PRO A 35 9.52 -11.56 22.02
CA PRO A 35 8.61 -10.79 22.86
C PRO A 35 7.41 -10.29 22.05
N ILE A 36 6.20 -10.39 22.61
CA ILE A 36 4.93 -9.85 22.07
C ILE A 36 5.09 -8.40 21.57
N LYS A 37 5.99 -7.64 22.20
CA LYS A 37 6.39 -6.28 21.79
C LYS A 37 6.83 -6.18 20.32
N ALA A 38 7.56 -7.17 19.79
CA ALA A 38 7.99 -7.20 18.40
C ALA A 38 6.80 -7.34 17.43
N GLY A 39 5.81 -8.18 17.77
CA GLY A 39 4.57 -8.33 17.00
C GLY A 39 3.73 -7.05 16.97
N VAL A 40 3.61 -6.36 18.11
CA VAL A 40 2.89 -5.07 18.20
C VAL A 40 3.61 -3.97 17.39
N ILE A 41 4.94 -3.88 17.49
CA ILE A 41 5.73 -2.94 16.69
C ILE A 41 5.57 -3.23 15.19
N GLY A 42 5.64 -4.51 14.80
CA GLY A 42 5.41 -4.92 13.42
C GLY A 42 4.02 -4.54 12.90
N PHE A 43 2.98 -4.75 13.70
CA PHE A 43 1.62 -4.35 13.35
C PHE A 43 1.49 -2.82 13.17
N LEU A 44 1.98 -2.03 14.13
CA LEU A 44 1.94 -0.57 14.06
C LEU A 44 2.74 -0.05 12.86
N PHE A 45 3.88 -0.67 12.57
CA PHE A 45 4.70 -0.35 11.41
C PHE A 45 3.93 -0.61 10.11
N SER A 46 3.41 -1.83 9.91
CA SER A 46 2.66 -2.18 8.71
C SER A 46 1.40 -1.34 8.54
N PHE A 47 0.71 -1.00 9.62
CA PHE A 47 -0.44 -0.10 9.59
C PHE A 47 -0.02 1.32 9.14
N THR A 48 1.04 1.87 9.74
CA THR A 48 1.56 3.21 9.40
C THR A 48 1.99 3.29 7.93
N VAL A 49 2.74 2.29 7.46
CA VAL A 49 3.13 2.15 6.05
C VAL A 49 1.88 2.18 5.15
N SER A 50 0.88 1.36 5.47
CA SER A 50 -0.33 1.22 4.66
C SER A 50 -1.11 2.53 4.56
N VAL A 51 -1.25 3.25 5.67
CA VAL A 51 -1.93 4.56 5.70
C VAL A 51 -1.19 5.60 4.86
N LEU A 52 0.15 5.67 4.98
CA LEU A 52 0.96 6.62 4.22
C LEU A 52 0.89 6.35 2.72
N ILE A 53 1.01 5.08 2.31
CA ILE A 53 0.87 4.68 0.91
C ILE A 53 -0.54 5.01 0.39
N PHE A 54 -1.58 4.74 1.17
CA PHE A 54 -2.96 5.06 0.79
C PHE A 54 -3.16 6.56 0.55
N ILE A 55 -2.68 7.42 1.46
CA ILE A 55 -2.76 8.88 1.31
C ILE A 55 -1.99 9.33 0.07
N ALA A 56 -0.78 8.81 -0.15
CA ALA A 56 0.04 9.13 -1.32
C ALA A 56 -0.66 8.73 -2.62
N ASN A 57 -1.23 7.52 -2.68
CA ASN A 57 -1.96 7.03 -3.85
C ASN A 57 -3.18 7.88 -4.15
N ILE A 58 -3.97 8.28 -3.15
CA ILE A 58 -5.11 9.17 -3.35
C ILE A 58 -4.67 10.48 -4.00
N LYS A 59 -3.58 11.08 -3.51
CA LYS A 59 -3.05 12.32 -4.08
C LYS A 59 -2.60 12.12 -5.52
N THR A 60 -1.87 11.04 -5.80
CA THR A 60 -1.40 10.68 -7.14
C THR A 60 -2.55 10.46 -8.11
N VAL A 61 -3.57 9.68 -7.72
CA VAL A 61 -4.74 9.39 -8.57
C VAL A 61 -5.51 10.67 -8.88
N ASN A 62 -5.69 11.56 -7.89
CA ASN A 62 -6.36 12.85 -8.12
C ASN A 62 -5.54 13.73 -9.09
N PHE A 63 -4.23 13.82 -8.91
CA PHE A 63 -3.35 14.57 -9.80
C PHE A 63 -3.37 14.02 -11.24
N LEU A 64 -3.28 12.70 -11.39
CA LEU A 64 -3.31 12.05 -12.71
C LEU A 64 -4.67 12.17 -13.37
N ARG A 65 -5.76 12.25 -12.60
CA ARG A 65 -7.09 12.47 -13.15
C ARG A 65 -7.23 13.84 -13.81
N GLU A 66 -6.67 14.88 -13.21
CA GLU A 66 -6.69 16.24 -13.78
C GLU A 66 -5.80 16.33 -15.03
N LYS A 67 -4.65 15.64 -15.02
CA LYS A 67 -3.68 15.68 -16.12
C LYS A 67 -4.00 14.74 -17.28
N PHE A 68 -4.60 13.59 -16.99
CA PHE A 68 -4.91 12.51 -17.92
C PHE A 68 -6.36 11.99 -17.69
N PRO A 69 -7.35 12.68 -18.26
CA PRO A 69 -8.74 12.26 -18.16
C PRO A 69 -9.00 10.96 -18.96
N TRP A 70 -9.96 10.17 -18.48
CA TRP A 70 -10.27 8.80 -18.95
C TRP A 70 -10.72 8.74 -20.41
N ASP A 71 -11.43 9.77 -20.86
CA ASP A 71 -12.02 9.91 -22.18
C ASP A 71 -10.98 9.93 -23.32
N LYS A 72 -9.80 10.51 -23.07
CA LYS A 72 -8.83 10.81 -24.14
C LYS A 72 -7.52 10.03 -24.02
N LYS A 73 -7.12 9.63 -22.80
CA LYS A 73 -5.75 9.16 -22.54
C LYS A 73 -5.70 7.95 -21.61
N PHE A 74 -6.62 6.99 -21.78
CA PHE A 74 -6.73 5.80 -20.93
C PHE A 74 -5.39 5.08 -20.70
N PHE A 75 -4.72 4.59 -21.75
CA PHE A 75 -3.46 3.85 -21.61
C PHE A 75 -2.35 4.68 -20.93
N LYS A 76 -2.23 5.97 -21.28
CA LYS A 76 -1.22 6.85 -20.67
C LYS A 76 -1.48 7.07 -19.18
N ARG A 77 -2.76 7.19 -18.79
CA ARG A 77 -3.16 7.28 -17.39
C ARG A 77 -2.80 6.00 -16.64
N LEU A 78 -3.21 4.85 -17.16
CA LEU A 78 -3.01 3.55 -16.50
C LEU A 78 -1.52 3.25 -16.26
N ILE A 79 -0.67 3.48 -17.26
CA ILE A 79 0.78 3.31 -17.13
C ILE A 79 1.36 4.32 -16.13
N SER A 80 0.99 5.60 -16.24
CA SER A 80 1.50 6.63 -15.32
C SER A 80 1.08 6.34 -13.88
N GLU A 81 -0.16 5.91 -13.67
CA GLU A 81 -0.68 5.58 -12.35
C GLU A 81 0.04 4.40 -11.72
N ALA A 82 0.25 3.31 -12.49
CA ALA A 82 1.03 2.17 -12.03
C ALA A 82 2.46 2.58 -11.63
N ILE A 83 3.12 3.40 -12.45
CA ILE A 83 4.49 3.86 -12.17
C ILE A 83 4.53 4.76 -10.93
N PHE A 84 3.70 5.82 -10.88
CA PHE A 84 3.75 6.79 -9.79
C PHE A 84 3.29 6.21 -8.45
N THR A 85 2.27 5.36 -8.43
CA THR A 85 1.80 4.73 -7.20
C THR A 85 2.82 3.73 -6.65
N ASN A 86 3.42 2.89 -7.50
CA ASN A 86 4.46 1.95 -7.07
C ASN A 86 5.77 2.65 -6.69
N PHE A 87 6.13 3.73 -7.37
CA PHE A 87 7.26 4.58 -6.98
C PHE A 87 7.03 5.17 -5.58
N ASN A 88 5.86 5.76 -5.33
CA ASN A 88 5.51 6.29 -4.01
C ASN A 88 5.54 5.21 -2.93
N ALA A 89 4.95 4.04 -3.20
CA ALA A 89 4.98 2.91 -2.27
C ALA A 89 6.42 2.49 -1.93
N SER A 90 7.29 2.39 -2.94
CA SER A 90 8.70 2.02 -2.79
C SER A 90 9.50 3.04 -1.98
N VAL A 91 9.28 4.33 -2.22
CA VAL A 91 9.96 5.41 -1.47
C VAL A 91 9.50 5.40 -0.01
N ILE A 92 8.19 5.32 0.24
CA ILE A 92 7.63 5.34 1.60
C ILE A 92 8.13 4.14 2.42
N ILE A 93 8.06 2.93 1.87
CA ILE A 93 8.52 1.73 2.58
C ILE A 93 10.03 1.78 2.81
N SER A 94 10.83 2.27 1.86
CA SER A 94 12.28 2.37 2.02
C SER A 94 12.66 3.30 3.17
N ILE A 95 12.04 4.49 3.24
CA ILE A 95 12.28 5.46 4.31
C ILE A 95 11.90 4.85 5.66
N LEU A 96 10.74 4.22 5.76
CA LEU A 96 10.27 3.65 7.02
C LEU A 96 11.11 2.46 7.48
N VAL A 97 11.53 1.59 6.55
CA VAL A 97 12.44 0.48 6.87
C VAL A 97 13.80 1.01 7.34
N LEU A 98 14.34 2.07 6.70
CA LEU A 98 15.60 2.69 7.14
C LEU A 98 15.50 3.28 8.55
N ILE A 99 14.38 3.96 8.87
CA ILE A 99 14.10 4.47 10.22
C ILE A 99 14.00 3.32 11.23
N LEU A 100 13.29 2.25 10.88
CA LEU A 100 13.14 1.10 11.78
C LEU A 100 14.50 0.41 12.03
N TYR A 101 15.31 0.26 10.99
CA TYR A 101 16.63 -0.36 11.05
C TYR A 101 17.64 0.46 11.86
N SER A 102 17.52 1.79 11.88
CA SER A 102 18.40 2.66 12.67
C SER A 102 18.02 2.71 14.16
N ILE A 103 16.73 2.55 14.49
CA ILE A 103 16.22 2.67 15.86
C ILE A 103 16.22 1.32 16.59
N LEU A 104 16.04 0.20 15.88
CA LEU A 104 15.89 -1.13 16.50
C LEU A 104 17.10 -2.04 16.20
N PRO A 105 18.01 -2.25 17.16
CA PRO A 105 19.22 -3.05 16.97
C PRO A 105 18.95 -4.48 16.53
N HIS A 106 17.85 -5.09 17.00
CA HIS A 106 17.47 -6.46 16.66
C HIS A 106 17.17 -6.67 15.17
N PHE A 107 16.87 -5.60 14.42
CA PHE A 107 16.67 -5.69 12.97
C PHE A 107 17.98 -5.64 12.17
N GLN A 108 19.11 -5.34 12.81
CA GLN A 108 20.42 -5.21 12.17
C GLN A 108 21.11 -6.57 11.94
N GLU A 109 20.54 -7.67 12.46
CA GLU A 109 21.05 -9.03 12.27
C GLU A 109 20.96 -9.50 10.81
N LYS A 110 20.04 -8.92 10.02
CA LYS A 110 19.87 -9.24 8.60
C LYS A 110 20.48 -8.15 7.73
N LYS A 111 21.08 -8.54 6.60
CA LYS A 111 21.58 -7.59 5.60
C LYS A 111 20.49 -6.60 5.19
N LEU A 112 20.71 -5.30 5.43
CA LEU A 112 19.77 -4.22 5.13
C LEU A 112 19.23 -4.29 3.70
N SER A 113 20.08 -4.61 2.72
CA SER A 113 19.69 -4.76 1.32
C SER A 113 18.61 -5.82 1.10
N VAL A 114 18.67 -6.95 1.81
CA VAL A 114 17.68 -8.03 1.73
C VAL A 114 16.37 -7.60 2.38
N VAL A 115 16.44 -6.92 3.52
CA VAL A 115 15.25 -6.42 4.22
C VAL A 115 14.52 -5.37 3.37
N LEU A 116 15.26 -4.42 2.80
CA LEU A 116 14.70 -3.40 1.90
C LEU A 116 14.07 -4.05 0.66
N PHE A 117 14.80 -4.92 -0.03
CA PHE A 117 14.30 -5.57 -1.24
C PHE A 117 13.00 -6.33 -0.99
N ASN A 118 12.95 -7.16 0.05
CA ASN A 118 11.75 -7.93 0.38
C ASN A 118 10.55 -7.04 0.70
N ASN A 119 10.74 -5.99 1.52
CA ASN A 119 9.65 -5.09 1.88
C ASN A 119 9.17 -4.25 0.69
N ILE A 120 10.07 -3.81 -0.19
CA ILE A 120 9.72 -3.08 -1.41
C ILE A 120 8.90 -3.97 -2.35
N ILE A 121 9.35 -5.19 -2.63
CA ILE A 121 8.62 -6.12 -3.51
C ILE A 121 7.22 -6.43 -2.98
N ILE A 122 7.12 -6.73 -1.68
CA ILE A 122 5.82 -6.99 -1.03
C ILE A 122 4.92 -5.74 -1.13
N ALA A 123 5.45 -4.56 -0.85
CA ALA A 123 4.70 -3.31 -0.94
C ALA A 123 4.21 -3.05 -2.36
N ILE A 124 5.04 -3.24 -3.39
CA ILE A 124 4.66 -3.06 -4.80
C ILE A 124 3.55 -4.04 -5.21
N VAL A 125 3.67 -5.32 -4.87
CA VAL A 125 2.68 -6.35 -5.24
C VAL A 125 1.33 -6.01 -4.62
N ILE A 126 1.31 -5.76 -3.32
CA ILE A 126 0.08 -5.41 -2.59
C ILE A 126 -0.51 -4.10 -3.11
N ASN A 127 0.33 -3.09 -3.33
CA ASN A 127 -0.09 -1.78 -3.83
C ASN A 127 -0.73 -1.90 -5.22
N THR A 128 -0.12 -2.68 -6.11
CA THR A 128 -0.64 -2.92 -7.46
C THR A 128 -2.02 -3.59 -7.41
N ILE A 129 -2.21 -4.58 -6.54
CA ILE A 129 -3.53 -5.21 -6.34
C ILE A 129 -4.55 -4.19 -5.84
N ALA A 130 -4.19 -3.41 -4.81
CA ALA A 130 -5.10 -2.42 -4.21
C ALA A 130 -5.51 -1.32 -5.20
N VAL A 131 -4.55 -0.76 -5.95
CA VAL A 131 -4.80 0.25 -6.98
C VAL A 131 -5.64 -0.34 -8.12
N SER A 132 -5.39 -1.59 -8.53
CA SER A 132 -6.18 -2.25 -9.57
C SER A 132 -7.64 -2.45 -9.17
N ILE A 133 -7.92 -2.84 -7.91
CA ILE A 133 -9.28 -2.95 -7.37
C ILE A 133 -9.97 -1.58 -7.36
N LEU A 134 -9.25 -0.56 -6.90
CA LEU A 134 -9.75 0.82 -6.83
C LEU A 134 -10.10 1.36 -8.21
N GLU A 135 -9.23 1.14 -9.21
CA GLU A 135 -9.49 1.57 -10.57
C GLU A 135 -10.59 0.75 -11.25
N GLY A 136 -10.66 -0.56 -11.02
CA GLY A 136 -11.78 -1.39 -11.50
C GLY A 136 -13.13 -0.88 -10.99
N TYR A 137 -13.21 -0.46 -9.72
CA TYR A 137 -14.40 0.17 -9.16
C TYR A 137 -14.73 1.50 -9.85
N TYR A 138 -13.73 2.35 -10.11
CA TYR A 138 -13.96 3.63 -10.78
C TYR A 138 -14.41 3.46 -12.23
N TYR A 139 -13.80 2.53 -12.95
CA TYR A 139 -14.17 2.18 -14.31
C TYR A 139 -15.63 1.70 -14.37
N PHE A 140 -16.01 0.76 -13.51
CA PHE A 140 -17.38 0.25 -13.44
C PHE A 140 -18.40 1.34 -13.09
N LYS A 141 -18.02 2.26 -12.20
CA LYS A 141 -18.87 3.42 -11.86
C LYS A 141 -19.08 4.34 -13.06
N GLN A 142 -18.04 4.64 -13.83
CA GLN A 142 -18.14 5.48 -15.03
C GLN A 142 -18.97 4.81 -16.11
N TRP A 143 -18.74 3.51 -16.35
CA TRP A 143 -19.50 2.72 -17.32
C TRP A 143 -21.01 2.72 -17.01
N ARG A 144 -21.40 2.56 -15.74
CA ARG A 144 -22.82 2.67 -15.37
C ARG A 144 -23.41 4.06 -15.62
N ILE A 145 -22.62 5.13 -15.43
CA ILE A 145 -23.10 6.50 -15.67
C ILE A 145 -23.33 6.69 -17.17
N SER A 146 -22.46 6.18 -18.03
CA SER A 146 -22.59 6.29 -19.49
C SER A 146 -23.71 5.46 -20.12
N VAL A 147 -24.25 4.46 -19.40
CA VAL A 147 -25.38 3.64 -19.90
C VAL A 147 -26.73 4.24 -19.53
N VAL A 148 -26.79 5.04 -18.45
CA VAL A 148 -28.04 5.64 -17.94
C VAL A 148 -28.30 7.03 -18.54
N GLN A 149 -27.27 7.65 -19.12
CA GLN A 149 -27.37 8.90 -19.88
C GLN A 149 -27.38 8.62 -21.38
#